data_AF-A0A7Z9INA7-F1
#
_entry.id   AF-A0A7Z9INA7-F1
#
_cell.length_a   1.000
_cell.length_b   1.000
_cell.length_c   1.000
_cell.angle_alpha   90.00
_cell.angle_beta   90.00
_cell.angle_gamma   90.00
#
_symmetry.space_group_name_H-M   'P 1'
#
loop_
_entity.id
_entity.type
_entity.pdbx_description
1 polymer ?
#
loop_
_entity_poly.entity_id
_entity_poly.type
_entity_poly.pdbx_seq_one_letter_code
_entity_poly.pdbx_strand_id
1 'polypeptide(L)'
;MTEILCYEDSYLQEFEATVIDVIESGIVLDRTSFYPGGGGQPCDTGVIEWDGESSQITQVSRIEGELVHKVDGPIPDLGNSI
;
A
#
# COMPACT_ATOMS: atom_id res chain seq x y z
N MET A 1 8.62 5.17 8.33
CA MET A 1 8.58 5.99 7.12
C MET A 1 8.65 5.05 5.94
N THR A 2 7.68 5.15 5.03
CA THR A 2 7.56 4.25 3.87
C THR A 2 8.55 4.60 2.77
N GLU A 3 9.29 3.61 2.27
CA GLU A 3 10.10 3.69 1.06
C GLU A 3 9.22 3.64 -0.19
N ILE A 4 9.52 4.47 -1.20
CA ILE A 4 8.68 4.61 -2.41
C ILE A 4 9.44 4.06 -3.60
N LEU A 5 9.06 2.85 -4.03
CA LEU A 5 9.77 2.08 -5.04
C LEU A 5 9.52 2.60 -6.46
N CYS A 6 8.32 3.14 -6.73
CA CYS A 6 7.95 3.61 -8.07
C CYS A 6 8.73 4.85 -8.54
N TYR A 7 9.47 5.51 -7.65
CA TYR A 7 10.38 6.61 -8.02
C TYR A 7 11.73 6.11 -8.53
N GLU A 8 12.10 4.86 -8.21
CA GLU A 8 13.32 4.21 -8.71
C GLU A 8 13.04 3.40 -9.97
N ASP A 9 11.92 2.66 -9.97
CA ASP A 9 11.45 1.89 -11.14
C ASP A 9 9.94 2.07 -11.33
N SER A 10 9.56 2.92 -12.29
CA SER A 10 8.17 3.19 -12.63
C SER A 10 7.45 2.01 -13.30
N TYR A 11 8.17 0.97 -13.71
CA TYR A 11 7.58 -0.23 -14.31
C TYR A 11 7.38 -1.36 -13.30
N LEU A 12 7.77 -1.18 -12.03
CA LEU A 12 7.62 -2.19 -10.99
C LEU A 12 6.14 -2.37 -10.61
N GLN A 13 5.58 -3.52 -10.97
CA GLN A 13 4.17 -3.86 -10.74
C GLN A 13 3.95 -4.81 -9.55
N GLU A 14 4.99 -5.57 -9.16
CA GLU A 14 4.93 -6.56 -8.09
C GLU A 14 6.12 -6.35 -7.15
N PHE A 15 5.87 -6.38 -5.84
CA PHE A 15 6.89 -6.21 -4.80
C PHE A 15 6.38 -6.83 -3.49
N GLU A 16 7.29 -7.23 -2.61
CA GLU A 16 6.96 -7.66 -1.25
C GLU A 16 7.06 -6.49 -0.28
N ALA A 17 6.18 -6.40 0.71
CA ALA A 17 6.27 -5.40 1.78
C ALA A 17 5.81 -5.95 3.14
N THR A 18 6.17 -5.25 4.21
CA THR A 18 5.71 -5.56 5.57
C THR A 18 4.71 -4.52 6.04
N VAL A 19 3.60 -4.97 6.64
CA VAL A 19 2.64 -4.10 7.33
C VAL A 19 3.28 -3.55 8.59
N ILE A 20 3.46 -2.23 8.66
CA ILE A 20 4.07 -1.53 9.80
C ILE A 20 3.07 -0.75 10.64
N ASP A 21 1.86 -0.54 10.14
CA ASP A 21 0.74 -0.04 10.94
C ASP A 21 -0.61 -0.46 10.34
N VAL A 22 -1.62 -0.58 11.21
CA VAL A 22 -3.02 -0.86 10.84
C VAL A 22 -3.91 0.17 11.53
N ILE A 23 -4.57 0.99 10.72
CA ILE A 23 -5.43 2.08 11.20
C ILE A 23 -6.85 1.92 10.63
N GLU A 24 -7.82 2.68 11.15
CA GLU A 24 -9.22 2.59 10.73
C GLU A 24 -9.41 2.80 9.21
N SER A 25 -8.53 3.58 8.57
CA SER A 25 -8.63 3.91 7.14
C SER A 25 -7.85 2.98 6.20
N GLY A 26 -7.06 2.04 6.72
CA GLY A 26 -6.24 1.13 5.91
C GLY A 26 -4.95 0.69 6.61
N ILE A 27 -3.95 0.31 5.80
CA ILE A 27 -2.65 -0.19 6.27
C ILE A 27 -1.51 0.73 5.83
N VAL A 28 -0.43 0.73 6.61
CA VAL A 28 0.83 1.40 6.26
C VAL A 28 1.90 0.34 6.04
N LEU A 29 2.66 0.49 4.96
CA LEU A 29 3.71 -0.43 4.55
C LEU A 29 5.10 0.19 4.80
N ASP A 30 6.10 -0.65 5.04
CA ASP A 30 7.50 -0.23 5.10
C ASP A 30 8.02 0.26 3.75
N ARG A 31 7.52 -0.31 2.65
CA ARG A 31 7.80 0.10 1.28
C ARG A 31 6.62 -0.15 0.34
N THR A 32 6.54 0.59 -0.76
CA THR A 32 5.44 0.45 -1.72
C THR A 32 5.77 0.99 -3.11
N SER A 33 5.28 0.30 -4.15
CA SER A 33 5.25 0.83 -5.52
C SER A 33 3.94 1.57 -5.83
N PHE A 34 2.93 1.52 -4.94
CA PHE A 34 1.67 2.20 -5.16
C PHE A 34 1.81 3.72 -5.03
N TYR A 35 1.52 4.44 -6.11
CA TYR A 35 1.54 5.89 -6.14
C TYR A 35 0.27 6.48 -5.49
N PRO A 36 0.37 7.43 -4.53
CA PRO A 36 -0.78 8.09 -3.92
C PRO A 36 -1.59 9.02 -4.84
N GLY A 37 -1.17 9.18 -6.09
CA GLY A 37 -1.71 10.21 -6.98
C GLY A 37 -1.08 11.59 -6.71
N GLY A 38 -1.39 12.54 -7.59
CA GLY A 38 -0.87 13.91 -7.51
C GLY A 38 -0.73 14.56 -8.87
N GLY A 39 -0.81 15.89 -8.93
CA GLY A 39 -0.65 16.64 -10.19
C GLY A 39 -1.72 16.33 -11.26
N GLY A 40 -2.90 15.85 -10.85
CA GLY A 40 -3.97 15.42 -11.76
C GLY A 40 -3.94 13.93 -12.12
N GLN A 41 -2.90 13.20 -11.72
CA GLN A 41 -2.84 11.74 -11.85
C GLN A 41 -3.63 11.07 -10.72
N PRO A 42 -4.50 10.08 -11.01
CA PRO A 42 -5.15 9.27 -10.00
C PRO A 42 -4.13 8.44 -9.19
N CYS A 43 -4.53 7.98 -8.01
CA CYS A 43 -3.74 7.01 -7.26
C CYS A 43 -3.76 5.64 -7.94
N ASP A 44 -2.77 4.82 -7.62
CA ASP A 44 -2.74 3.44 -8.05
C ASP A 44 -3.72 2.58 -7.25
N THR A 45 -4.11 1.47 -7.87
CA THR A 45 -4.99 0.43 -7.32
C THR A 45 -4.39 -0.93 -7.62
N GLY A 46 -4.66 -1.93 -6.80
CA GLY A 46 -4.10 -3.27 -7.02
C GLY A 46 -4.59 -4.27 -6.00
N VAL A 47 -3.81 -5.34 -5.83
CA VAL A 47 -4.12 -6.44 -4.92
C VAL A 47 -2.93 -6.66 -3.99
N ILE A 48 -3.23 -7.04 -2.75
CA ILE A 48 -2.28 -7.53 -1.76
C ILE A 48 -2.67 -8.96 -1.39
N GLU A 49 -1.68 -9.81 -1.13
CA GLU A 49 -1.89 -11.24 -0.84
C GLU A 49 -1.02 -11.66 0.35
N TRP A 50 -1.59 -12.36 1.33
CA TRP A 50 -0.85 -12.83 2.52
C TRP A 50 -1.53 -14.05 3.11
N ASP A 51 -0.76 -15.02 3.60
CA ASP A 51 -1.28 -16.22 4.29
C ASP A 51 -2.44 -16.95 3.58
N GLY A 52 -2.53 -16.85 2.24
CA GLY A 52 -3.60 -17.43 1.43
C GLY A 52 -4.88 -16.58 1.34
N GLU A 53 -4.89 -15.39 1.93
CA GLU A 53 -5.90 -14.35 1.79
C GLU A 53 -5.47 -13.28 0.79
N SER A 54 -6.43 -12.48 0.31
CA SER A 54 -6.15 -11.35 -0.57
C SER A 54 -7.16 -10.23 -0.39
N SER A 55 -6.76 -9.02 -0.75
CA SER A 55 -7.63 -7.84 -0.73
C SER A 55 -7.25 -6.79 -1.75
N GLN A 56 -8.19 -5.91 -2.09
CA GLN A 56 -7.96 -4.86 -3.07
C GLN A 56 -7.47 -3.57 -2.42
N ILE A 57 -6.41 -2.98 -2.95
CA ILE A 57 -6.08 -1.58 -2.67
C ILE A 57 -6.92 -0.70 -3.59
N THR A 58 -7.80 0.10 -2.98
CA THR A 58 -8.76 0.95 -3.70
C THR A 58 -8.34 2.42 -3.70
N GLN A 59 -7.49 2.83 -2.76
CA GLN A 59 -7.00 4.20 -2.65
C GLN A 59 -5.67 4.21 -1.91
N VAL A 60 -4.78 5.12 -2.30
CA VAL A 60 -3.52 5.37 -1.62
C VAL A 60 -3.43 6.86 -1.36
N SER A 61 -3.15 7.27 -0.13
CA SER A 61 -3.15 8.69 0.23
C SER A 61 -2.23 9.01 1.40
N ARG A 62 -1.83 10.27 1.52
CA ARG A 62 -1.05 10.74 2.67
C ARG A 62 -1.97 11.26 3.76
N ILE A 63 -1.95 10.61 4.93
CA ILE A 63 -2.72 11.00 6.12
C ILE A 63 -1.70 11.23 7.25
N GLU A 64 -1.68 12.44 7.81
CA GLU A 64 -0.75 12.84 8.89
C GLU A 64 0.75 12.54 8.63
N GLY A 65 1.14 12.46 7.34
CA GLY A 65 2.51 12.19 6.91
C GLY A 65 2.78 10.73 6.53
N GLU A 66 1.86 9.82 6.84
CA GLU A 66 1.96 8.40 6.50
C GLU A 66 1.27 8.07 5.18
N LEU A 67 1.78 7.07 4.48
CA LEU A 67 1.20 6.60 3.23
C LEU A 67 0.24 5.44 3.51
N VAL A 68 -1.04 5.75 3.52
CA VAL A 68 -2.11 4.83 3.89
C VAL A 68 -2.69 4.18 2.63
N HIS A 69 -2.74 2.86 2.63
CA HIS A 69 -3.33 2.02 1.58
C HIS A 69 -4.69 1.55 2.07
N LYS A 70 -5.75 2.06 1.46
CA LYS A 70 -7.12 1.66 1.79
C LYS A 70 -7.41 0.31 1.16
N VAL A 71 -7.76 -0.65 2.01
CA VAL A 71 -8.03 -2.04 1.64
C VAL A 71 -9.53 -2.29 1.60
N ASP A 72 -9.99 -3.03 0.58
CA ASP A 72 -11.33 -3.59 0.47
C ASP A 72 -11.24 -5.13 0.50
N GLY A 73 -11.61 -5.71 1.63
CA GLY A 73 -11.44 -7.13 1.96
C GLY A 73 -10.92 -7.34 3.39
N PRO A 74 -10.45 -8.56 3.72
CA PRO A 74 -9.69 -8.80 4.95
C PRO A 74 -8.54 -7.81 5.14
N ILE A 75 -8.13 -7.58 6.39
CA ILE A 75 -7.03 -6.66 6.71
C ILE A 75 -5.87 -7.50 7.26
N PRO A 76 -4.66 -7.40 6.69
CA PRO A 76 -3.50 -8.10 7.21
C PRO A 76 -3.14 -7.58 8.60
N ASP A 77 -2.56 -8.47 9.42
CA ASP A 77 -2.07 -8.13 10.74
C ASP A 77 -0.76 -7.33 10.66
N LEU A 78 -0.50 -6.56 11.71
CA LEU A 78 0.78 -5.89 11.90
C LEU A 78 1.93 -6.91 11.83
N GLY A 79 2.90 -6.65 10.95
CA GLY A 79 4.05 -7.51 10.72
C GLY A 79 3.84 -8.61 9.67
N ASN A 80 2.65 -8.73 9.06
CA ASN A 80 2.50 -9.61 7.90
C ASN A 80 3.34 -9.14 6.73
N SER A 81 3.92 -10.11 6.01
CA SER A 81 4.50 -9.90 4.69
C SER A 81 3.38 -10.06 3.66
N ILE A 82 3.27 -9.09 2.76
CA ILE A 82 2.30 -9.05 1.66
C ILE A 82 2.99 -8.90 0.31
#